data_AF-A0A657IVF4-F1
#
_entry.id   AF-A0A657IVF4-F1
#
_cell.length_a   1.000
_cell.length_b   1.000
_cell.length_c   1.000
_cell.angle_alpha   90.00
_cell.angle_beta   90.00
_cell.angle_gamma   90.00
#
_symmetry.space_group_name_H-M   'P 1'
#
loop_
_entity.id
_entity.type
_entity.pdbx_description
1 polymer ?
#
loop_
_entity_poly.entity_id
_entity_poly.type
_entity_poly.pdbx_seq_one_letter_code
_entity_poly.pdbx_strand_id
1 'polypeptide(L)'
;METVAPPTGRQGLLFDEDLVALDESIGYRGPVACKAAGITYRQLDYWARTHLVEPTVRGAKGSGTQRLYAFRDVLVLKIVKRLLDTGVSLQQIRSSVQHLRSRGVEDLAQITLMSDGASVYECTSPDEVIDLVQRAGVFGIAVGRVWRELETTLQHAREICAQRSTPRSSSRPVRARRALRPARA
;
A
#
# COMPACT_ATOMS: atom_id res chain seq x y z
N MET A 1 50.62 28.72 -6.00
CA MET A 1 50.39 27.28 -6.24
C MET A 1 49.27 26.89 -5.28
N GLU A 2 48.02 27.10 -5.69
CA GLU A 2 46.85 27.04 -4.81
C GLU A 2 45.99 25.85 -5.22
N THR A 3 45.94 24.85 -4.34
CA THR A 3 45.18 23.61 -4.51
C THR A 3 43.71 23.87 -4.24
N VAL A 4 42.89 23.83 -5.29
CA VAL A 4 41.43 23.86 -5.20
C VAL A 4 40.94 22.49 -4.70
N ALA A 5 40.29 22.46 -3.54
CA ALA A 5 39.58 21.30 -3.01
C ALA A 5 38.32 21.01 -3.86
N PRO A 6 37.94 19.74 -4.08
CA PRO A 6 36.72 19.41 -4.83
C PRO A 6 35.47 19.81 -4.05
N PRO A 7 34.40 20.29 -4.72
CA PRO A 7 33.15 20.58 -4.05
C PRO A 7 32.52 19.26 -3.57
N THR A 8 32.44 19.08 -2.25
CA THR A 8 31.57 18.08 -1.63
C THR A 8 30.13 18.50 -1.88
N GLY A 9 29.61 18.13 -3.05
CA GLY A 9 28.18 18.13 -3.34
C GLY A 9 27.50 17.04 -2.52
N ARG A 10 27.35 17.28 -1.22
CA ARG A 10 26.35 16.59 -0.41
C ARG A 10 25.02 17.22 -0.79
N GLN A 11 24.45 16.79 -1.92
CA GLN A 11 23.05 17.03 -2.20
C GLN A 11 22.28 16.37 -1.05
N GLY A 12 21.85 17.23 -0.13
CA GLY A 12 20.96 16.87 0.95
C GLY A 12 19.73 16.18 0.38
N LEU A 13 19.35 15.11 1.06
CA LEU A 13 18.11 14.38 0.86
C LEU A 13 16.94 15.36 0.87
N LEU A 14 16.52 15.80 -0.32
CA LEU A 14 15.32 16.60 -0.52
C LEU A 14 14.06 15.73 -0.59
N PHE A 15 14.16 14.47 -0.13
CA PHE A 15 13.13 13.43 -0.25
C PHE A 15 12.79 12.73 1.07
N ASP A 16 13.35 13.18 2.21
CA ASP A 16 13.03 12.58 3.51
C ASP A 16 11.75 13.17 4.15
N GLU A 17 11.30 14.36 3.74
CA GLU A 17 10.12 15.01 4.36
C GLU A 17 8.76 14.60 3.75
N ASP A 18 8.72 14.06 2.52
CA ASP A 18 7.45 13.65 1.89
C ASP A 18 7.04 12.20 2.20
N LEU A 19 7.89 11.43 2.88
CA LEU A 19 7.50 10.12 3.44
C LEU A 19 6.66 10.28 4.71
N VAL A 20 6.56 11.50 5.24
CA VAL A 20 5.80 11.85 6.44
C VAL A 20 4.30 11.90 6.10
N ALA A 21 3.57 10.96 6.69
CA ALA A 21 2.12 10.92 6.76
C ALA A 21 1.39 10.65 5.44
N LEU A 22 1.55 9.43 4.90
CA LEU A 22 0.38 8.74 4.34
C LEU A 22 -0.61 8.50 5.48
N ASP A 23 -1.34 9.55 5.80
CA ASP A 23 -2.37 9.73 6.82
C ASP A 23 -3.00 8.38 7.20
N GLU A 24 -2.66 7.87 8.39
CA GLU A 24 -3.13 6.57 8.90
C GLU A 24 -4.67 6.50 8.97
N SER A 25 -5.34 7.66 8.85
CA SER A 25 -6.79 7.78 8.77
C SER A 25 -7.37 7.38 7.40
N ILE A 26 -6.57 7.30 6.33
CA ILE A 26 -7.08 7.01 4.99
C ILE A 26 -7.25 5.50 4.79
N GLY A 27 -8.52 5.12 4.63
CA GLY A 27 -8.94 3.74 4.41
C GLY A 27 -9.17 3.37 2.94
N TYR A 28 -8.50 2.32 2.46
CA TYR A 28 -8.69 1.73 1.16
C TYR A 28 -9.69 0.57 1.20
N ARG A 29 -10.66 0.55 0.28
CA ARG A 29 -11.64 -0.54 0.15
C ARG A 29 -10.98 -1.80 -0.43
N GLY A 30 -11.56 -2.96 -0.13
CA GLY A 30 -11.09 -4.26 -0.61
C GLY A 30 -10.71 -4.31 -2.10
N PRO A 31 -11.53 -3.83 -3.05
CA PRO A 31 -11.16 -3.84 -4.47
C PRO A 31 -9.91 -3.04 -4.81
N VAL A 32 -9.71 -1.89 -4.16
CA VAL A 32 -8.52 -1.04 -4.35
C VAL A 32 -7.29 -1.70 -3.74
N ALA A 33 -7.42 -2.23 -2.51
CA ALA A 33 -6.36 -2.98 -1.85
C ALA A 33 -5.92 -4.22 -2.65
N CYS A 34 -6.88 -5.01 -3.15
CA CYS A 34 -6.62 -6.17 -4.00
C CYS A 34 -5.82 -5.79 -5.25
N LYS A 35 -6.25 -4.74 -5.94
CA LYS A 35 -5.59 -4.28 -7.17
C LYS A 35 -4.16 -3.79 -6.89
N ALA A 36 -3.97 -2.99 -5.84
CA ALA A 36 -2.66 -2.44 -5.49
C ALA A 36 -1.67 -3.51 -5.00
N ALA A 37 -2.16 -4.48 -4.23
CA ALA A 37 -1.36 -5.60 -3.73
C ALA A 37 -1.17 -6.75 -4.74
N GLY A 38 -1.93 -6.77 -5.84
CA GLY A 38 -1.88 -7.85 -6.83
C GLY A 38 -2.45 -9.18 -6.32
N ILE A 39 -3.50 -9.11 -5.48
CA ILE A 39 -4.15 -10.28 -4.88
C ILE A 39 -5.62 -10.38 -5.27
N THR A 40 -6.16 -11.59 -5.18
CA THR A 40 -7.59 -11.82 -5.39
C THR A 40 -8.40 -11.43 -4.15
N TYR A 41 -9.69 -11.15 -4.33
CA TYR A 41 -10.60 -10.88 -3.21
C TYR A 41 -10.70 -12.07 -2.23
N ARG A 42 -10.59 -13.32 -2.74
CA ARG A 42 -10.56 -14.52 -1.90
C ARG A 42 -9.32 -14.57 -1.02
N GLN A 43 -8.15 -14.24 -1.56
CA GLN A 43 -6.90 -14.16 -0.77
C GLN A 43 -7.03 -13.09 0.32
N LEU A 44 -7.52 -11.89 -0.04
CA LEU A 44 -7.77 -10.83 0.93
C LEU A 44 -8.71 -11.29 2.05
N ASP A 45 -9.86 -11.88 1.71
CA ASP A 45 -10.84 -12.34 2.69
C ASP A 45 -10.30 -13.49 3.57
N TYR A 46 -9.58 -14.45 2.97
CA TYR A 46 -8.97 -15.54 3.70
C TYR A 46 -7.90 -15.04 4.69
N TRP A 47 -7.04 -14.10 4.28
CA TRP A 47 -6.01 -13.54 5.16
C TRP A 47 -6.60 -12.67 6.28
N ALA A 48 -7.70 -11.95 6.02
CA ALA A 48 -8.43 -11.23 7.06
C ALA A 48 -9.13 -12.17 8.05
N ARG A 49 -9.75 -13.25 7.56
CA ARG A 49 -10.41 -14.25 8.43
C ARG A 49 -9.45 -15.09 9.25
N THR A 50 -8.23 -15.30 8.76
CA THR A 50 -7.19 -16.07 9.45
C THR A 50 -6.23 -15.20 10.26
N HIS A 51 -6.54 -13.90 10.40
CA HIS A 51 -5.75 -12.93 11.17
C HIS A 51 -4.31 -12.75 10.66
N LEU A 52 -4.04 -13.12 9.41
CA LEU A 52 -2.74 -12.85 8.78
C LEU A 52 -2.63 -11.35 8.47
N VAL A 53 -3.64 -10.79 7.80
CA VAL A 53 -3.74 -9.34 7.56
C VAL A 53 -5.15 -8.84 7.79
N GLU A 54 -5.29 -8.01 8.82
CA GLU A 54 -6.54 -7.37 9.20
C GLU A 54 -6.58 -5.90 8.77
N PRO A 55 -7.78 -5.36 8.49
CA PRO A 55 -7.96 -3.94 8.25
C PRO A 55 -7.76 -3.13 9.53
N THR A 56 -6.79 -2.21 9.52
CA THR A 56 -6.45 -1.36 10.67
C THR A 56 -7.38 -0.15 10.78
N VAL A 57 -7.85 0.43 9.67
CA VAL A 57 -8.73 1.63 9.70
C VAL A 57 -10.16 1.27 10.09
N ARG A 58 -10.72 0.21 9.50
CA ARG A 58 -12.08 -0.24 9.83
C ARG A 58 -12.25 -1.72 9.56
N GLY A 59 -12.53 -2.48 10.61
CA GLY A 59 -13.02 -3.85 10.50
C GLY A 59 -14.43 -3.96 9.94
N ALA A 60 -14.83 -5.19 9.56
CA ALA A 60 -16.24 -5.48 9.29
C ALA A 60 -16.94 -5.79 10.62
N LYS A 61 -17.88 -4.95 11.04
CA LYS A 61 -18.78 -5.19 12.17
C LYS A 61 -20.22 -5.20 11.64
N GLY A 62 -20.75 -6.38 11.35
CA GLY A 62 -22.14 -6.57 10.88
C GLY A 62 -22.38 -6.36 9.38
N SER A 63 -23.63 -6.60 8.96
CA SER A 63 -24.07 -6.46 7.56
C SER A 63 -23.98 -5.01 7.09
N GLY A 64 -23.28 -4.77 5.98
CA GLY A 64 -23.15 -3.45 5.36
C GLY A 64 -21.90 -2.64 5.73
N THR A 65 -21.13 -3.05 6.74
CA THR A 65 -19.85 -2.38 7.04
C THR A 65 -18.74 -2.86 6.11
N GLN A 66 -18.01 -1.91 5.54
CA GLN A 66 -16.91 -2.21 4.63
C GLN A 66 -15.58 -2.18 5.38
N ARG A 67 -14.75 -3.18 5.08
CA ARG A 67 -13.35 -3.21 5.54
C ARG A 67 -12.58 -2.09 4.87
N LEU A 68 -11.90 -1.29 5.67
CA LEU A 68 -10.99 -0.25 5.21
C LEU A 68 -9.59 -0.58 5.69
N TYR A 69 -8.69 -0.75 4.73
CA TYR A 69 -7.29 -1.09 4.94
C TYR A 69 -6.46 0.19 4.95
N ALA A 70 -5.58 0.35 5.92
CA ALA A 70 -4.57 1.41 5.92
C ALA A 70 -3.57 1.18 4.78
N PHE A 71 -2.78 2.20 4.45
CA PHE A 71 -1.66 2.05 3.52
C PHE A 71 -0.73 0.90 3.95
N ARG A 72 -0.40 0.87 5.25
CA ARG A 72 0.44 -0.18 5.84
C ARG A 72 -0.13 -1.58 5.64
N ASP A 73 -1.45 -1.76 5.74
CA ASP A 73 -2.08 -3.05 5.52
C ASP A 73 -1.87 -3.49 4.06
N VAL A 74 -2.06 -2.59 3.10
CA VAL A 74 -1.87 -2.86 1.67
C VAL A 74 -0.42 -3.21 1.34
N LEU A 75 0.55 -2.56 2.00
CA LEU A 75 1.95 -2.92 1.91
C LEU A 75 2.22 -4.35 2.39
N VAL A 76 1.73 -4.68 3.59
CA VAL A 76 1.90 -6.03 4.15
C VAL A 76 1.23 -7.07 3.25
N LEU A 77 0.04 -6.80 2.70
CA LEU A 77 -0.63 -7.68 1.73
C LEU A 77 0.27 -7.98 0.51
N LYS A 78 0.93 -6.95 -0.04
CA LYS A 78 1.82 -7.09 -1.20
C LYS A 78 3.08 -7.87 -0.87
N ILE A 79 3.66 -7.67 0.31
CA ILE A 79 4.84 -8.42 0.78
C ILE A 79 4.47 -9.90 0.98
N VAL A 80 3.36 -10.18 1.67
CA VAL A 80 2.84 -11.55 1.85
C VAL A 80 2.67 -12.25 0.51
N LYS A 81 2.08 -11.56 -0.48
CA LYS A 81 1.94 -12.11 -1.83
C LYS A 81 3.28 -12.45 -2.47
N ARG A 82 4.26 -11.54 -2.43
CA ARG A 82 5.59 -11.77 -3.00
C ARG A 82 6.32 -12.94 -2.34
N LEU A 83 6.23 -13.08 -1.01
CA LEU A 83 6.82 -14.22 -0.29
C LEU A 83 6.13 -15.55 -0.65
N LEU A 84 4.80 -15.56 -0.78
CA LEU A 84 4.08 -16.76 -1.21
C LEU A 84 4.42 -17.16 -2.65
N ASP A 85 4.61 -16.19 -3.54
CA ASP A 85 4.97 -16.44 -4.94
C ASP A 85 6.35 -17.08 -5.09
N THR A 86 7.25 -16.86 -4.13
CA THR A 86 8.56 -17.51 -4.08
C THR A 86 8.56 -18.85 -3.37
N GLY A 87 7.40 -19.34 -2.92
CA GLY A 87 7.26 -20.64 -2.27
C GLY A 87 7.53 -20.65 -0.77
N VAL A 88 7.62 -19.48 -0.12
CA VAL A 88 7.77 -19.41 1.35
C VAL A 88 6.50 -19.92 2.02
N SER A 89 6.65 -20.71 3.08
CA SER A 89 5.51 -21.25 3.80
C SER A 89 4.71 -20.17 4.53
N LEU A 90 3.39 -20.37 4.64
CA LEU A 90 2.51 -19.46 5.37
C LEU A 90 2.95 -19.24 6.84
N GLN A 91 3.57 -20.25 7.45
CA GLN A 91 4.05 -20.18 8.83
C GLN A 91 5.21 -19.20 9.00
N GLN A 92 6.23 -19.27 8.13
CA GLN A 92 7.35 -18.31 8.15
C GLN A 92 6.88 -16.88 7.86
N ILE A 93 5.92 -16.76 6.95
CA ILE A 93 5.32 -15.46 6.60
C ILE A 93 4.61 -14.86 7.81
N ARG A 94 3.84 -15.64 8.59
CA ARG A 94 3.16 -15.14 9.79
C ARG A 94 4.13 -14.51 10.77
N SER A 95 5.22 -15.21 11.11
CA SER A 95 6.24 -14.69 12.02
C SER A 95 6.82 -13.39 11.47
N SER A 96 7.23 -13.36 10.20
CA SER A 96 7.85 -12.19 9.57
C SER A 96 6.93 -10.98 9.51
N VAL A 97 5.65 -11.18 9.19
CA VAL A 97 4.63 -10.12 9.16
C VAL A 97 4.41 -9.51 10.55
N GLN A 98 4.44 -10.33 11.60
CA GLN A 98 4.32 -9.83 12.97
C GLN A 98 5.51 -8.92 13.35
N HIS A 99 6.73 -9.26 12.91
CA HIS A 99 7.92 -8.43 13.13
C HIS A 99 7.86 -7.12 12.31
N LEU A 100 7.39 -7.16 11.07
CA LEU A 100 7.15 -5.96 10.26
C LEU A 100 6.09 -5.03 10.87
N ARG A 101 5.13 -5.58 11.62
CA ARG A 101 4.08 -4.81 12.31
C ARG A 101 4.55 -4.13 13.59
N SER A 102 5.56 -4.66 14.27
CA SER A 102 6.08 -4.07 15.50
C SER A 102 7.00 -2.87 15.27
N ARG A 103 7.49 -2.67 14.03
CA ARG A 103 8.38 -1.55 13.67
C ARG A 103 7.62 -0.29 13.26
N GLY A 104 8.27 0.87 13.36
CA GLY A 104 7.74 2.16 12.90
C GLY A 104 7.64 2.23 11.37
N VAL A 105 6.90 3.21 10.86
CA VAL A 105 6.71 3.39 9.41
C VAL A 105 7.98 3.90 8.75
N GLU A 106 8.76 4.76 9.42
CA GLU A 106 10.02 5.27 8.88
C GLU A 106 11.08 4.16 8.69
N ASP A 107 11.12 3.18 9.59
CA ASP A 107 12.08 2.06 9.52
C ASP A 107 11.79 1.12 8.33
N LEU A 108 10.54 1.02 7.88
CA LEU A 108 10.14 0.13 6.78
C LEU A 108 10.79 0.49 5.44
N ALA A 109 11.16 1.76 5.24
CA ALA A 109 11.77 2.22 4.00
C ALA A 109 13.19 1.67 3.79
N GLN A 110 13.91 1.35 4.87
CA GLN A 110 15.31 0.88 4.82
C GLN A 110 15.45 -0.65 4.89
N ILE A 111 14.35 -1.38 5.07
CA ILE A 111 14.37 -2.83 5.23
C ILE A 111 14.42 -3.56 3.89
N THR A 112 15.28 -4.56 3.82
CA THR A 112 15.25 -5.60 2.78
C THR A 112 14.93 -6.95 3.43
N LEU A 113 13.80 -7.55 3.05
CA LEU A 113 13.46 -8.90 3.49
C LEU A 113 14.17 -9.90 2.57
N MET A 114 14.89 -10.86 3.12
CA MET A 114 15.55 -11.91 2.35
C MET A 114 14.96 -13.27 2.69
N SER A 115 14.82 -14.15 1.70
CA SER A 115 14.26 -15.49 1.89
C SER A 115 15.06 -16.53 1.13
N ASP A 116 15.46 -17.60 1.81
CA ASP A 116 16.05 -18.82 1.21
C ASP A 116 14.99 -19.89 0.89
N GLY A 117 13.70 -19.57 1.10
CA GLY A 117 12.56 -20.47 0.95
C GLY A 117 12.21 -21.26 2.22
N ALA A 118 13.15 -21.35 3.16
CA ALA A 118 13.00 -22.04 4.45
C ALA A 118 13.00 -21.07 5.66
N SER A 119 13.35 -19.82 5.47
CA SER A 119 13.41 -18.78 6.49
C SER A 119 13.37 -17.40 5.82
N VAL A 120 12.83 -16.43 6.55
CA VAL A 120 12.77 -15.03 6.11
C VAL A 120 13.58 -14.22 7.10
N TYR A 121 14.51 -13.44 6.58
CA TYR A 121 15.44 -12.60 7.31
C TYR A 121 15.15 -11.15 7.00
N GLU A 122 15.37 -10.30 7.98
CA GLU A 122 15.25 -8.86 7.83
C GLU A 122 16.65 -8.28 7.83
N CYS A 123 17.07 -7.70 6.72
CA CYS A 123 18.37 -7.06 6.58
C CYS A 123 18.17 -5.55 6.52
N THR A 124 18.85 -4.84 7.41
CA THR A 124 18.91 -3.37 7.39
C THR A 124 20.25 -2.85 6.91
N SER A 125 21.26 -3.71 6.81
CA SER A 125 22.60 -3.36 6.34
C SER A 125 23.01 -4.18 5.11
N PRO A 126 23.84 -3.63 4.21
CA PRO A 126 24.38 -4.38 3.06
C PRO A 126 25.25 -5.58 3.46
N ASP A 127 25.91 -5.53 4.62
CA ASP A 127 26.82 -6.58 5.08
C ASP A 127 26.05 -7.86 5.49
N GLU A 128 24.90 -7.71 6.15
CA GLU A 128 23.99 -8.82 6.46
C GLU A 128 23.47 -9.52 5.19
N VAL A 129 23.28 -8.76 4.11
CA VAL A 129 22.82 -9.30 2.81
C VAL A 129 23.91 -10.17 2.19
N ILE A 130 25.17 -9.74 2.25
CA ILE A 130 26.30 -10.45 1.64
C ILE A 130 26.51 -11.81 2.31
N ASP A 131 26.47 -11.85 3.64
CA ASP A 131 26.62 -13.09 4.42
C ASP A 131 25.51 -14.11 4.11
N LEU A 132 24.29 -13.63 3.87
CA LEU A 132 23.16 -14.50 3.55
C LEU A 132 23.24 -15.05 2.12
N VAL A 133 23.67 -14.22 1.15
CA VAL A 133 23.85 -14.62 -0.26
C VAL A 133 24.95 -15.66 -0.43
N GLN A 134 26.00 -15.63 0.40
CA GLN A 134 27.09 -16.61 0.30
C GLN A 134 26.71 -18.03 0.73
N ARG A 135 25.62 -18.18 1.51
CA ARG A 135 25.21 -19.48 2.10
C ARG A 135 24.20 -20.25 1.26
N ALA A 136 23.36 -19.57 0.48
CA ALA A 136 22.33 -20.18 -0.37
C ALA A 136 21.80 -19.18 -1.42
N GLY A 137 21.06 -19.67 -2.42
CA GLY A 137 20.31 -18.80 -3.33
C GLY A 137 19.17 -18.10 -2.58
N VAL A 138 19.30 -16.79 -2.36
CA VAL A 138 18.34 -15.99 -1.59
C VAL A 138 17.55 -15.03 -2.48
N PHE A 139 16.28 -14.85 -2.15
CA PHE A 139 15.38 -13.88 -2.77
C PHE A 139 15.21 -12.66 -1.86
N GLY A 140 15.54 -11.47 -2.38
CA GLY A 140 15.40 -10.21 -1.66
C GLY A 140 14.17 -9.39 -2.09
N ILE A 141 13.42 -8.87 -1.12
CA ILE A 141 12.36 -7.88 -1.28
C ILE A 141 12.79 -6.60 -0.55
N ALA A 142 13.21 -5.59 -1.31
CA ALA A 142 13.43 -4.25 -0.76
C ALA A 142 12.09 -3.59 -0.44
N VAL A 143 11.75 -3.51 0.85
CA VAL A 143 10.45 -3.02 1.34
C VAL A 143 10.25 -1.56 0.93
N GLY A 144 11.27 -0.72 1.03
CA GLY A 144 11.21 0.68 0.59
C GLY A 144 10.91 0.87 -0.91
N ARG A 145 11.28 -0.09 -1.77
CA ARG A 145 10.89 -0.05 -3.18
C ARG A 145 9.41 -0.40 -3.35
N VAL A 146 8.92 -1.40 -2.64
CA VAL A 146 7.51 -1.80 -2.65
C VAL A 146 6.62 -0.69 -2.10
N TRP A 147 7.10 0.02 -1.07
CA TRP A 147 6.47 1.21 -0.51
C TRP A 147 6.20 2.27 -1.59
N ARG A 148 7.27 2.76 -2.23
CA ARG A 148 7.17 3.79 -3.28
C ARG A 148 6.28 3.36 -4.44
N GLU A 149 6.39 2.11 -4.87
CA GLU A 149 5.53 1.55 -5.92
C GLU A 149 4.04 1.58 -5.53
N LEU A 150 3.73 1.26 -4.28
CA LEU A 150 2.37 1.28 -3.75
C LEU A 150 1.83 2.69 -3.58
N GLU A 151 2.65 3.61 -3.08
CA GLU A 151 2.32 5.02 -2.95
C GLU A 151 1.85 5.58 -4.29
N THR A 152 2.66 5.44 -5.34
CA THR A 152 2.30 5.88 -6.69
C THR A 152 1.00 5.20 -7.18
N THR A 153 0.86 3.89 -6.96
CA THR A 153 -0.33 3.13 -7.41
C THR A 153 -1.61 3.62 -6.73
N LEU A 154 -1.54 3.91 -5.43
CA LEU A 154 -2.68 4.32 -4.63
C LEU A 154 -3.02 5.79 -4.82
N GLN A 155 -2.03 6.66 -5.03
CA GLN A 155 -2.25 8.06 -5.43
C GLN A 155 -3.00 8.13 -6.77
N HIS A 156 -2.54 7.43 -7.80
CA HIS A 156 -3.24 7.36 -9.09
C HIS A 156 -4.67 6.81 -8.96
N ALA A 157 -4.88 5.78 -8.11
CA ALA A 157 -6.21 5.25 -7.89
C ALA A 157 -7.16 6.28 -7.24
N ARG A 158 -6.65 7.10 -6.31
CA ARG A 158 -7.41 8.20 -5.69
C ARG A 158 -7.77 9.27 -6.71
N GLU A 159 -6.83 9.68 -7.56
CA GLU A 159 -7.05 10.69 -8.61
C GLU A 159 -8.14 10.26 -9.60
N ILE A 160 -8.11 9.01 -10.07
CA ILE A 160 -9.14 8.48 -10.98
C ILE A 160 -10.53 8.50 -10.33
N CYS A 161 -10.61 8.17 -9.04
CA CYS A 161 -11.87 8.24 -8.28
C CYS A 161 -12.35 9.67 -8.08
N ALA A 162 -11.44 10.62 -7.82
CA ALA A 162 -11.76 12.04 -7.66
C ALA A 162 -12.29 12.63 -8.98
N GLN A 163 -11.65 12.33 -10.12
CA GLN A 163 -12.07 12.81 -11.44
C GLN A 163 -13.45 12.28 -11.86
N ARG A 164 -13.77 11.03 -11.53
CA ARG A 164 -15.10 10.43 -11.75
C ARG A 164 -16.20 11.01 -10.86
N SER A 165 -15.82 11.66 -9.76
CA SER A 165 -16.75 12.26 -8.80
C SER A 165 -17.09 13.72 -9.13
N THR A 166 -16.51 14.31 -10.19
CA THR A 166 -16.98 15.59 -10.70
C THR A 166 -18.39 15.40 -11.28
N PRO A 167 -19.43 16.08 -10.75
CA PRO A 167 -20.76 15.96 -11.31
C PRO A 167 -20.73 16.58 -12.70
N ARG A 168 -21.02 15.77 -13.73
CA ARG A 168 -21.52 16.29 -15.00
C ARG A 168 -22.71 17.20 -14.65
N SER A 169 -22.51 18.50 -14.70
CA SER A 169 -23.56 19.50 -14.53
C SER A 169 -24.63 19.24 -15.59
N SER A 170 -25.69 18.54 -15.22
CA SER A 170 -26.89 18.41 -16.05
C SER A 170 -27.66 19.72 -15.96
N SER A 171 -27.25 20.72 -16.73
CA SER A 171 -28.10 21.87 -17.02
C SER A 171 -29.15 21.42 -18.05
N ARG A 172 -30.23 20.80 -17.58
CA ARG A 172 -31.49 20.70 -18.34
C ARG A 172 -32.56 21.47 -17.56
N PRO A 173 -32.93 22.70 -17.97
CA PRO A 173 -34.05 23.38 -17.36
C PRO A 173 -35.33 22.63 -17.68
N VAL A 174 -36.02 22.14 -16.64
CA VAL A 174 -37.40 21.63 -16.74
C VAL A 174 -38.29 22.80 -17.12
N ARG A 175 -38.74 22.84 -18.38
CA ARG A 175 -39.79 23.77 -18.82
C ARG A 175 -41.07 23.44 -18.05
N ALA A 176 -41.48 24.34 -17.15
CA ALA A 176 -42.80 24.34 -16.55
C ALA A 176 -43.86 24.47 -17.66
N ARG A 177 -44.68 23.43 -17.85
CA ARG A 177 -45.87 23.51 -18.70
C ARG A 177 -46.94 24.30 -17.96
N ARG A 178 -47.07 25.58 -18.31
CA ARG A 178 -48.19 26.44 -17.92
C ARG A 178 -49.44 25.95 -18.66
N ALA A 179 -50.32 25.22 -17.96
CA ALA A 179 -51.65 24.90 -18.47
C ALA A 179 -52.56 26.13 -18.27
N LEU A 180 -52.91 26.81 -19.37
CA LEU A 180 -54.06 27.70 -19.40
C LEU A 180 -55.33 26.83 -19.44
N ARG A 181 -56.18 26.96 -18.43
CA ARG A 181 -57.59 26.54 -18.50
C ARG A 181 -58.41 27.65 -19.15
N PRO A 182 -59.17 27.41 -20.23
CA PRO A 182 -60.23 28.33 -20.60
C PRO A 182 -61.45 28.11 -19.70
N ALA A 183 -62.06 29.22 -19.27
CA ALA A 183 -63.35 29.27 -18.60
C ALA A 183 -64.46 28.88 -19.59
N ARG A 184 -65.49 28.18 -19.11
CA ARG A 184 -66.77 28.03 -19.81
C ARG A 184 -67.84 28.78 -19.01
N ALA A 185 -68.56 29.64 -19.73
CA ALA A 185 -69.91 30.09 -19.40
C ALA A 185 -70.91 29.03 -19.89
#